data_AF-A0A7Y0W2A6-F1
#
_entry.id   AF-A0A7Y0W2A6-F1
#
_cell.length_a   1.000
_cell.length_b   1.000
_cell.length_c   1.000
_cell.angle_alpha   90.00
_cell.angle_beta   90.00
_cell.angle_gamma   90.00
#
_symmetry.space_group_name_H-M   'P 1'
#
loop_
_entity.id
_entity.type
_entity.pdbx_description
1 polymer ?
#
loop_
_entity_poly.entity_id
_entity_poly.type
_entity_poly.pdbx_seq_one_letter_code
_entity_poly.pdbx_strand_id
1 'polypeptide(L)'
;MKNKEFVISVTEFLEEHSISESEFKDRIEKLQISLLCRRPRNVAVHVSGSAIVAGSDELQTAQSLFKRHRGTPFSEEHDYHAIVESNIKFFSIPPSEWAEIIDYGEILKDNFSCAFISSIKEGLSVISAIEQLKAQLKPYPSLVVDAGFFVTNRKSNQPQEEKITAAEILIKKEDTQKILNEGMEESRYSQKMEWMSEDLAILNEASDRFIKKEQITSIDQKKELIEKIKDWLKSRFSLRGGDLLDQAAYAILPDRLYEYTPIEKPGNETIKEYPSHASISLIMINEAAKLFWKQSQESTKKYHPKKETIKNHLCDECGLTVKLAVAAASIISLKPRK
;
A
#
# COMPACT_ATOMS: atom_id res chain seq x y z
N MET A 1 18.79 -8.86 14.53
CA MET A 1 17.51 -8.27 14.08
C MET A 1 17.09 -8.89 12.74
N LYS A 2 16.55 -10.11 12.72
CA LYS A 2 16.38 -10.93 11.49
C LYS A 2 15.01 -10.78 10.77
N ASN A 3 14.08 -9.97 11.29
CA ASN A 3 12.71 -9.87 10.73
C ASN A 3 12.41 -8.56 9.99
N LYS A 4 13.37 -7.63 9.88
CA LYS A 4 13.19 -6.35 9.15
C LYS A 4 12.99 -6.55 7.63
N GLU A 5 13.25 -7.75 7.12
CA GLU A 5 13.09 -8.04 5.70
C GLU A 5 11.61 -8.12 5.28
N PHE A 6 10.70 -8.59 6.14
CA PHE A 6 9.32 -8.93 5.74
C PHE A 6 8.25 -7.92 6.18
N VAL A 7 8.55 -7.06 7.14
CA VAL A 7 7.60 -6.10 7.71
C VAL A 7 8.18 -4.69 7.72
N ILE A 8 7.30 -3.69 7.70
CA ILE A 8 7.62 -2.27 7.87
C ILE A 8 6.71 -1.68 8.96
N SER A 9 7.18 -0.66 9.68
CA SER A 9 6.32 0.07 10.61
C SER A 9 5.24 0.82 9.86
N VAL A 10 4.01 0.84 10.40
CA VAL A 10 2.95 1.66 9.81
C VAL A 10 3.31 3.14 9.89
N THR A 11 3.82 3.61 11.04
CA THR A 11 4.26 5.01 11.19
C THR A 11 5.30 5.42 10.13
N GLU A 12 6.37 4.63 9.95
CA GLU A 12 7.37 4.87 8.90
C GLU A 12 6.74 4.86 7.49
N PHE A 13 5.85 3.91 7.20
CA PHE A 13 5.19 3.79 5.91
C PHE A 13 4.27 4.98 5.58
N LEU A 14 3.52 5.49 6.57
CA LEU A 14 2.65 6.66 6.40
C LEU A 14 3.46 7.93 6.16
N GLU A 15 4.53 8.13 6.92
CA GLU A 15 5.43 9.27 6.75
C GLU A 15 6.11 9.25 5.38
N GLU A 16 6.67 8.10 4.97
CA GLU A 16 7.39 7.93 3.69
C GLU A 16 6.50 8.21 2.47
N HIS A 17 5.21 7.90 2.58
CA HIS A 17 4.27 8.03 1.46
C HIS A 17 3.26 9.16 1.60
N SER A 18 3.37 9.95 2.68
CA SER A 18 2.47 11.06 3.02
C SER A 18 1.00 10.66 3.00
N ILE A 19 0.69 9.47 3.54
CA ILE A 19 -0.68 8.94 3.63
C ILE A 19 -1.26 9.34 4.99
N SER A 20 -2.47 9.91 5.00
CA SER A 20 -3.15 10.23 6.26
C SER A 20 -3.65 8.97 6.99
N GLU A 21 -3.76 9.00 8.32
CA GLU A 21 -4.22 7.85 9.11
C GLU A 21 -5.65 7.41 8.74
N SER A 22 -6.53 8.36 8.39
CA SER A 22 -7.89 8.09 7.92
C SER A 22 -7.89 7.41 6.55
N GLU A 23 -7.06 7.91 5.63
CA GLU A 23 -6.91 7.29 4.31
C GLU A 23 -6.31 5.88 4.41
N PHE A 24 -5.33 5.70 5.28
CA PHE A 24 -4.76 4.38 5.53
C PHE A 24 -5.80 3.40 6.06
N LYS A 25 -6.61 3.83 7.04
CA LYS A 25 -7.72 3.05 7.60
C LYS A 25 -8.66 2.56 6.50
N ASP A 26 -9.16 3.46 5.67
CA ASP A 26 -10.08 3.13 4.58
C ASP A 26 -9.46 2.09 3.62
N ARG A 27 -8.17 2.26 3.30
CA ARG A 27 -7.44 1.35 2.41
C ARG A 27 -7.29 -0.05 3.01
N ILE A 28 -6.88 -0.17 4.28
CA ILE A 28 -6.68 -1.47 4.92
C ILE A 28 -8.00 -2.20 5.20
N GLU A 29 -9.07 -1.48 5.52
CA GLU A 29 -10.42 -2.05 5.69
C GLU A 29 -10.94 -2.58 4.35
N LYS A 30 -10.84 -1.78 3.29
CA LYS A 30 -11.31 -2.20 1.96
C LYS A 30 -10.52 -3.38 1.39
N LEU A 31 -9.20 -3.39 1.59
CA LEU A 31 -8.32 -4.47 1.13
C LEU A 31 -8.31 -5.68 2.08
N GLN A 32 -8.97 -5.59 3.24
CA GLN A 32 -8.98 -6.63 4.27
C GLN A 32 -7.55 -7.02 4.72
N ILE A 33 -6.66 -6.03 4.83
CA ILE A 33 -5.25 -6.25 5.19
C ILE A 33 -5.12 -6.29 6.70
N SER A 34 -4.75 -7.43 7.25
CA SER A 34 -4.44 -7.54 8.68
C SER A 34 -3.13 -6.81 9.01
N LEU A 35 -3.19 -5.97 10.03
CA LEU A 35 -2.04 -5.35 10.67
C LEU A 35 -1.35 -6.37 11.58
N LEU A 36 -0.14 -6.06 12.03
CA LEU A 36 0.69 -6.97 12.82
C LEU A 36 1.24 -6.29 14.07
N CYS A 37 1.25 -6.98 15.19
CA CYS A 37 2.11 -6.65 16.34
C CYS A 37 3.13 -7.75 16.59
N ARG A 38 4.26 -7.38 17.21
CA ARG A 38 5.29 -8.35 17.56
C ARG A 38 4.86 -9.18 18.75
N ARG A 39 5.16 -10.48 18.70
CA ARG A 39 5.06 -11.33 19.89
C ARG A 39 5.95 -10.76 21.01
N PRO A 40 5.42 -10.54 22.22
CA PRO A 40 6.21 -10.12 23.37
C PRO A 40 7.35 -11.08 23.69
N ARG A 41 8.40 -10.57 24.34
CA ARG A 41 9.54 -11.41 24.74
C ARG A 41 9.15 -12.26 25.95
N ASN A 42 9.70 -13.47 26.03
CA ASN A 42 9.58 -14.37 27.18
C ASN A 42 8.15 -14.84 27.53
N VAL A 43 7.20 -14.75 26.59
CA VAL A 43 5.84 -15.30 26.76
C VAL A 43 5.73 -16.71 26.18
N ALA A 44 4.82 -17.52 26.71
CA ALA A 44 4.29 -18.70 26.05
C ALA A 44 3.04 -18.32 25.24
N VAL A 45 2.76 -19.07 24.17
CA VAL A 45 1.57 -18.87 23.33
C VAL A 45 0.69 -20.09 23.49
N HIS A 46 -0.56 -19.86 23.83
CA HIS A 46 -1.58 -20.87 23.91
C HIS A 46 -2.56 -20.67 22.76
N VAL A 47 -3.07 -21.78 22.23
CA VAL A 47 -4.32 -21.76 21.46
C VAL A 47 -5.40 -22.26 22.40
N SER A 48 -6.50 -21.53 22.48
CA SER A 48 -7.67 -21.93 23.26
C SER A 48 -8.92 -21.72 22.43
N GLY A 49 -9.88 -22.61 22.54
CA GLY A 49 -11.12 -22.51 21.79
C GLY A 49 -12.17 -23.49 22.26
N SER A 50 -13.30 -23.46 21.57
CA SER A 50 -14.43 -24.37 21.73
C SER A 50 -14.49 -25.32 20.55
N ALA A 51 -14.52 -26.62 20.81
CA ALA A 51 -14.58 -27.61 19.74
C ALA A 51 -15.48 -28.81 20.08
N ILE A 52 -16.17 -29.33 19.07
CA ILE A 52 -16.93 -30.58 19.16
C ILE A 52 -16.08 -31.67 18.52
N VAL A 53 -15.81 -32.73 19.28
CA VAL A 53 -15.03 -33.88 18.87
C VAL A 53 -15.97 -35.07 18.71
N ALA A 54 -15.88 -35.76 17.57
CA ALA A 54 -16.59 -37.01 17.37
C ALA A 54 -15.86 -38.15 18.12
N GLY A 55 -16.44 -38.60 19.24
CA GLY A 55 -16.06 -39.85 19.90
C GLY A 55 -16.65 -41.06 19.16
N SER A 56 -16.29 -42.29 19.59
CA SER A 56 -16.71 -43.51 18.88
C SER A 56 -18.21 -43.79 18.89
N ASP A 57 -19.02 -43.10 19.69
CA ASP A 57 -20.49 -43.25 19.67
C ASP A 57 -21.28 -41.94 19.90
N GLU A 58 -20.66 -40.83 20.33
CA GLU A 58 -21.35 -39.55 20.58
C GLU A 58 -20.45 -38.32 20.28
N LEU A 59 -21.08 -37.20 19.89
CA LEU A 59 -20.42 -35.89 19.81
C LEU A 59 -20.18 -35.35 21.22
N GLN A 60 -18.93 -35.04 21.56
CA GLN A 60 -18.57 -34.47 22.86
C GLN A 60 -17.83 -33.15 22.66
N THR A 61 -18.05 -32.19 23.55
CA THR A 61 -17.18 -31.00 23.65
C THR A 61 -15.74 -31.45 23.92
N ALA A 62 -14.75 -30.73 23.41
CA ALA A 62 -13.32 -31.04 23.54
C ALA A 62 -12.78 -30.86 24.97
N GLN A 63 -13.66 -30.81 25.97
CA GLN A 63 -13.33 -30.70 27.38
C GLN A 63 -12.13 -31.59 27.69
N SER A 64 -11.08 -30.97 28.23
CA SER A 64 -10.00 -31.72 28.84
C SER A 64 -10.63 -32.71 29.83
N LEU A 65 -10.43 -34.02 29.59
CA LEU A 65 -10.97 -35.15 30.38
C LEU A 65 -10.71 -35.03 31.91
N PHE A 66 -9.93 -34.04 32.35
CA PHE A 66 -9.51 -33.79 33.71
C PHE A 66 -10.11 -32.53 34.35
N LYS A 67 -10.96 -31.74 33.67
CA LYS A 67 -11.53 -30.49 34.24
C LYS A 67 -12.91 -30.69 34.85
N ARG A 68 -13.04 -30.31 36.12
CA ARG A 68 -14.32 -30.24 36.87
C ARG A 68 -15.14 -28.96 36.61
N HIS A 69 -14.65 -28.03 35.79
CA HIS A 69 -15.16 -26.67 35.63
C HIS A 69 -15.36 -26.38 34.13
N ARG A 70 -16.44 -25.66 33.77
CA ARG A 70 -16.59 -25.09 32.42
C ARG A 70 -15.54 -24.00 32.23
N GLY A 71 -14.91 -23.94 31.06
CA GLY A 71 -13.96 -22.89 30.71
C GLY A 71 -12.47 -23.27 30.70
N THR A 72 -11.69 -22.35 30.16
CA THR A 72 -10.23 -22.32 30.23
C THR A 72 -9.76 -21.13 31.06
N PRO A 73 -8.48 -21.09 31.48
CA PRO A 73 -7.90 -19.88 32.07
C PRO A 73 -7.97 -18.65 31.16
N PHE A 74 -8.31 -18.81 29.88
CA PHE A 74 -8.32 -17.78 28.84
C PHE A 74 -9.71 -17.27 28.49
N SER A 75 -10.73 -18.12 28.64
CA SER A 75 -12.13 -17.81 28.31
C SER A 75 -13.04 -18.86 28.95
N GLU A 76 -14.15 -18.41 29.52
CA GLU A 76 -15.19 -19.28 30.08
C GLU A 76 -15.93 -20.08 29.00
N GLU A 77 -15.94 -19.58 27.77
CA GLU A 77 -16.62 -20.20 26.62
C GLU A 77 -15.78 -21.31 25.97
N HIS A 78 -14.46 -21.25 26.16
CA HIS A 78 -13.55 -22.24 25.62
C HIS A 78 -13.55 -23.53 26.47
N ASP A 79 -13.50 -24.68 25.82
CA ASP A 79 -13.46 -25.99 26.47
C ASP A 79 -12.08 -26.66 26.42
N TYR A 80 -11.22 -26.21 25.49
CA TYR A 80 -9.89 -26.73 25.29
C TYR A 80 -8.83 -25.62 25.16
N HIS A 81 -7.61 -25.94 25.59
CA HIS A 81 -6.43 -25.14 25.28
C HIS A 81 -5.18 -26.02 25.21
N ALA A 82 -4.21 -25.59 24.42
CA ALA A 82 -2.89 -26.22 24.30
C ALA A 82 -1.81 -25.15 24.10
N ILE A 83 -0.59 -25.48 24.49
CA ILE A 83 0.58 -24.64 24.20
C ILE A 83 0.99 -24.87 22.73
N VAL A 84 1.29 -23.79 22.00
CA VAL A 84 1.72 -23.85 20.61
C VAL A 84 3.23 -23.65 20.52
N GLU A 85 3.92 -24.56 19.83
CA GLU A 85 5.38 -24.50 19.70
C GLU A 85 5.87 -23.28 18.89
N SER A 86 7.03 -22.78 19.31
CA SER A 86 7.35 -21.35 19.48
C SER A 86 7.72 -20.51 18.25
N ASN A 87 7.37 -20.92 17.03
CA ASN A 87 7.82 -20.22 15.82
C ASN A 87 6.99 -18.98 15.46
N ILE A 88 5.90 -18.71 16.17
CA ILE A 88 5.10 -17.49 16.05
C ILE A 88 5.95 -16.26 16.40
N LYS A 89 5.99 -15.29 15.48
CA LYS A 89 6.72 -14.02 15.62
C LYS A 89 5.80 -12.80 15.71
N PHE A 90 4.62 -12.85 15.11
CA PHE A 90 3.67 -11.75 15.08
C PHE A 90 2.25 -12.26 15.33
N PHE A 91 1.40 -11.37 15.84
CA PHE A 91 -0.04 -11.59 15.94
C PHE A 91 -0.78 -10.62 15.03
N SER A 92 -1.94 -11.05 14.53
CA SER A 92 -2.79 -10.21 13.67
C SER A 92 -3.56 -9.19 14.49
N ILE A 93 -3.64 -7.97 13.97
CA ILE A 93 -4.56 -6.93 14.41
C ILE A 93 -5.51 -6.65 13.25
N PRO A 94 -6.83 -6.78 13.45
CA PRO A 94 -7.79 -6.50 12.40
C PRO A 94 -7.81 -5.01 12.06
N PRO A 95 -8.17 -4.65 10.81
CA PRO A 95 -8.32 -3.25 10.40
C PRO A 95 -9.21 -2.41 11.33
N SER A 96 -10.27 -3.01 11.87
CA SER A 96 -11.23 -2.33 12.76
C SER A 96 -10.60 -1.78 14.04
N GLU A 97 -9.54 -2.43 14.54
CA GLU A 97 -8.85 -2.01 15.76
C GLU A 97 -7.85 -0.86 15.53
N TRP A 98 -7.54 -0.54 14.27
CA TRP A 98 -6.69 0.61 13.96
C TRP A 98 -7.29 1.93 14.43
N ALA A 99 -8.61 2.11 14.25
CA ALA A 99 -9.29 3.32 14.67
C ALA A 99 -9.17 3.56 16.17
N GLU A 100 -9.35 2.50 16.97
CA GLU A 100 -9.23 2.57 18.43
C GLU A 100 -7.80 2.92 18.85
N ILE A 101 -6.79 2.33 18.20
CA ILE A 101 -5.38 2.64 18.47
C ILE A 101 -5.06 4.12 18.18
N ILE A 102 -5.63 4.69 17.11
CA ILE A 102 -5.40 6.09 16.75
C ILE A 102 -6.16 7.03 17.70
N ASP A 103 -7.44 6.75 17.98
CA ASP A 103 -8.29 7.61 18.79
C ASP A 103 -7.86 7.64 20.27
N TYR A 104 -7.43 6.50 20.80
CA TYR A 104 -7.08 6.34 22.23
C TYR A 104 -5.57 6.23 22.47
N GLY A 105 -4.75 6.12 21.43
CA GLY A 105 -3.30 5.94 21.49
C GLY A 105 -2.85 4.50 21.75
N GLU A 106 -3.74 3.66 22.29
CA GLU A 106 -3.47 2.26 22.62
C GLU A 106 -4.74 1.41 22.69
N ILE A 107 -4.56 0.10 22.54
CA ILE A 107 -5.57 -0.90 22.88
C ILE A 107 -4.97 -1.93 23.85
N LEU A 108 -5.84 -2.53 24.67
CA LEU A 108 -5.52 -3.71 25.48
C LEU A 108 -6.13 -4.93 24.79
N LYS A 109 -5.30 -5.92 24.50
CA LYS A 109 -5.72 -7.11 23.75
C LYS A 109 -5.22 -8.37 24.44
N ASP A 110 -6.15 -9.27 24.75
CA ASP A 110 -5.88 -10.54 25.43
C ASP A 110 -5.87 -11.73 24.47
N ASN A 111 -6.49 -11.59 23.29
CA ASN A 111 -6.64 -12.66 22.30
C ASN A 111 -6.30 -12.22 20.86
N PHE A 112 -5.96 -13.19 20.02
CA PHE A 112 -5.68 -12.96 18.59
C PHE A 112 -6.24 -14.10 17.75
N SER A 113 -6.96 -13.79 16.67
CA SER A 113 -7.54 -14.81 15.77
C SER A 113 -6.48 -15.50 14.89
N CYS A 114 -5.46 -14.75 14.47
CA CYS A 114 -4.39 -15.24 13.62
C CYS A 114 -3.01 -14.87 14.17
N ALA A 115 -2.02 -15.67 13.79
CA ALA A 115 -0.62 -15.46 14.11
C ALA A 115 0.24 -15.69 12.86
N PHE A 116 1.47 -15.17 12.87
CA PHE A 116 2.39 -15.29 11.75
C PHE A 116 3.69 -15.96 12.18
N ILE A 117 4.07 -16.98 11.41
CA ILE A 117 5.36 -17.65 11.51
C ILE A 117 6.29 -17.06 10.47
N SER A 118 7.54 -16.81 10.87
CA SER A 118 8.59 -16.38 9.96
C SER A 118 9.49 -17.56 9.58
N SER A 119 9.57 -17.84 8.29
CA SER A 119 10.47 -18.81 7.67
C SER A 119 11.43 -18.10 6.72
N ILE A 120 12.70 -18.51 6.72
CA ILE A 120 13.72 -17.95 5.82
C ILE A 120 13.37 -18.28 4.35
N LYS A 121 12.70 -19.41 4.09
CA LYS A 121 12.38 -19.87 2.73
C LYS A 121 11.05 -19.33 2.20
N GLU A 122 10.07 -19.19 3.09
CA GLU A 122 8.66 -18.94 2.71
C GLU A 122 8.16 -17.56 3.15
N GLY A 123 8.98 -16.75 3.83
CA GLY A 123 8.59 -15.44 4.33
C GLY A 123 7.70 -15.52 5.57
N LEU A 124 6.59 -14.77 5.56
CA LEU A 124 5.60 -14.79 6.63
C LEU A 124 4.40 -15.64 6.22
N SER A 125 4.19 -16.75 6.90
CA SER A 125 2.99 -17.57 6.75
C SER A 125 1.98 -17.26 7.85
N VAL A 126 0.71 -17.13 7.47
CA VAL A 126 -0.40 -16.96 8.41
C VAL A 126 -0.83 -18.31 8.95
N ILE A 127 -1.19 -18.34 10.23
CA ILE A 127 -1.80 -19.50 10.90
C ILE A 127 -3.00 -19.00 11.68
N SER A 128 -4.15 -19.61 11.45
CA SER A 128 -5.36 -19.32 12.23
C SER A 128 -5.37 -20.10 13.54
N ALA A 129 -5.95 -19.51 14.59
CA ALA A 129 -6.15 -20.20 15.88
C ALA A 129 -7.02 -21.45 15.71
N ILE A 130 -8.02 -21.38 14.82
CA ILE A 130 -8.92 -22.49 14.49
C ILE A 130 -8.14 -23.68 13.91
N GLU A 131 -7.31 -23.45 12.89
CA GLU A 131 -6.52 -24.53 12.29
C GLU A 131 -5.50 -25.10 13.28
N GLN A 132 -4.90 -24.23 14.10
CA GLN A 132 -3.95 -24.67 15.12
C GLN A 132 -4.62 -25.53 16.19
N LEU A 133 -5.82 -25.15 16.66
CA LEU A 133 -6.60 -25.95 17.61
C LEU A 133 -7.00 -27.29 17.00
N LYS A 134 -7.50 -27.28 15.76
CA LYS A 134 -7.85 -28.50 15.02
C LYS A 134 -6.66 -29.45 14.86
N ALA A 135 -5.45 -28.92 14.66
CA ALA A 135 -4.23 -29.72 14.59
C ALA A 135 -3.89 -30.38 15.94
N GLN A 136 -4.12 -29.70 17.06
CA GLN A 136 -3.91 -30.25 18.42
C GLN A 136 -4.92 -31.34 18.79
N LEU A 137 -6.12 -31.29 18.22
CA LEU A 137 -7.18 -32.28 18.46
C LEU A 137 -7.04 -33.54 17.60
N LYS A 138 -6.06 -33.62 16.68
CA LYS A 138 -5.79 -34.85 15.93
C LYS A 138 -5.36 -35.99 16.85
N PRO A 139 -5.72 -37.26 16.56
CA PRO A 139 -6.35 -37.74 15.32
C PRO A 139 -7.89 -37.63 15.29
N TYR A 140 -8.53 -37.02 16.29
CA TYR A 140 -9.98 -37.01 16.39
C TYR A 140 -10.62 -36.04 15.38
N PRO A 141 -11.66 -36.45 14.63
CA PRO A 141 -12.46 -35.53 13.84
C PRO A 141 -13.07 -34.46 14.76
N SER A 142 -12.77 -33.20 14.47
CA SER A 142 -13.20 -32.07 15.29
C SER A 142 -13.77 -30.94 14.44
N LEU A 143 -14.87 -30.36 14.93
CA LEU A 143 -15.43 -29.09 14.50
C LEU A 143 -15.05 -28.04 15.54
N VAL A 144 -14.17 -27.10 15.17
CA VAL A 144 -13.83 -25.96 16.02
C VAL A 144 -14.85 -24.85 15.75
N VAL A 145 -15.53 -24.39 16.80
CA VAL A 145 -16.57 -23.36 16.75
C VAL A 145 -15.95 -21.96 16.87
N ASP A 146 -15.03 -21.82 17.84
CA ASP A 146 -14.30 -20.59 18.09
C ASP A 146 -12.89 -20.91 18.62
N ALA A 147 -11.92 -20.04 18.34
CA ALA A 147 -10.58 -20.16 18.86
C ALA A 147 -9.82 -18.82 18.82
N GLY A 148 -8.98 -18.61 19.83
CA GLY A 148 -8.02 -17.52 19.91
C GLY A 148 -6.63 -17.99 20.34
N PHE A 149 -5.62 -17.22 19.93
CA PHE A 149 -4.29 -17.26 20.51
C PHE A 149 -4.24 -16.36 21.73
N PHE A 150 -3.64 -16.85 22.80
CA PHE A 150 -3.45 -16.13 24.05
C PHE A 150 -1.98 -16.18 24.44
N VAL A 151 -1.51 -15.13 25.11
CA VAL A 151 -0.15 -15.07 25.63
C VAL A 151 -0.15 -15.18 27.14
N THR A 152 0.85 -15.88 27.68
CA THR A 152 1.06 -16.03 29.12
C THR A 152 2.51 -15.77 29.47
N ASN A 153 2.76 -15.28 30.67
CA ASN A 153 4.12 -15.25 31.21
C ASN A 153 4.58 -16.69 31.45
N ARG A 154 5.81 -17.06 31.04
CA ARG A 154 6.36 -18.42 31.29
C ARG A 154 6.32 -18.87 32.76
N LYS A 155 6.22 -17.93 33.70
CA LYS A 155 6.15 -18.21 35.15
C LYS A 155 4.72 -18.42 35.66
N SER A 156 3.68 -18.13 34.87
CA SER A 156 2.28 -18.26 35.28
C SER A 156 1.38 -18.64 34.11
N ASN A 157 0.47 -19.60 34.30
CA ASN A 157 -0.57 -19.93 33.30
C ASN A 157 -1.73 -18.92 33.28
N GLN A 158 -1.48 -17.67 33.70
CA GLN A 158 -2.48 -16.60 33.62
C GLN A 158 -2.35 -15.88 32.28
N PRO A 159 -3.46 -15.63 31.58
CA PRO A 159 -3.47 -14.79 30.39
C PRO A 159 -2.92 -13.40 30.73
N GLN A 160 -2.21 -12.83 29.77
CA GLN A 160 -1.70 -11.47 29.84
C GLN A 160 -2.40 -10.61 28.78
N GLU A 161 -2.93 -9.48 29.20
CA GLU A 161 -3.34 -8.41 28.28
C GLU A 161 -2.10 -7.72 27.73
N GLU A 162 -2.05 -7.60 26.40
CA GLU A 162 -1.00 -6.88 25.71
C GLU A 162 -1.48 -5.47 25.38
N LYS A 163 -0.73 -4.50 25.86
CA LYS A 163 -0.86 -3.10 25.48
C LYS A 163 -0.18 -2.89 24.14
N ILE A 164 -0.94 -2.43 23.15
CA ILE A 164 -0.46 -2.25 21.78
C ILE A 164 -0.66 -0.78 21.39
N THR A 165 0.42 -0.13 20.97
CA THR A 165 0.44 1.26 20.50
C THR A 165 0.66 1.37 19.00
N ALA A 166 0.33 2.52 18.39
CA ALA A 166 0.53 2.76 16.96
C ALA A 166 1.99 2.52 16.49
N ALA A 167 2.97 2.85 17.33
CA ALA A 167 4.39 2.65 17.04
C ALA A 167 4.80 1.17 16.93
N GLU A 168 4.02 0.26 17.52
CA GLU A 168 4.27 -1.17 17.52
C GLU A 168 3.57 -1.91 16.37
N ILE A 169 2.69 -1.19 15.66
CA ILE A 169 1.96 -1.72 14.51
C ILE A 169 2.87 -1.79 13.29
N LEU A 170 2.80 -2.95 12.63
CA LEU A 170 3.56 -3.28 11.45
C LEU A 170 2.61 -3.75 10.35
N ILE A 171 3.06 -3.63 9.10
CA ILE A 171 2.41 -4.25 7.93
C ILE A 171 3.41 -5.14 7.20
N LYS A 172 2.88 -6.13 6.47
CA LYS A 172 3.69 -6.95 5.58
C LYS A 172 4.15 -6.10 4.40
N LYS A 173 5.42 -6.20 4.01
CA LYS A 173 5.95 -5.42 2.88
C LYS A 173 5.23 -5.72 1.56
N GLU A 174 4.80 -6.95 1.35
CA GLU A 174 4.02 -7.34 0.16
C GLU A 174 2.68 -6.60 0.04
N ASP A 175 2.11 -6.15 1.16
CA ASP A 175 0.83 -5.45 1.16
C ASP A 175 1.00 -3.94 0.96
N THR A 176 2.21 -3.40 1.13
CA THR A 176 2.49 -1.95 0.94
C THR A 176 2.10 -1.47 -0.45
N GLN A 177 2.43 -2.22 -1.49
CA GLN A 177 2.09 -1.86 -2.88
C GLN A 177 0.58 -1.91 -3.12
N LYS A 178 -0.12 -2.88 -2.52
CA LYS A 178 -1.58 -2.95 -2.61
C LYS A 178 -2.22 -1.73 -1.96
N ILE A 179 -1.73 -1.34 -0.80
CA ILE A 179 -2.21 -0.14 -0.09
C ILE A 179 -1.92 1.09 -0.93
N LEU A 180 -0.72 1.24 -1.48
CA LEU A 180 -0.36 2.40 -2.32
C LEU A 180 -1.24 2.54 -3.56
N ASN A 181 -1.55 1.42 -4.21
CA ASN A 181 -2.33 1.37 -5.43
C ASN A 181 -3.85 1.39 -5.18
N GLU A 182 -4.29 1.28 -3.92
CA GLU A 182 -5.70 1.42 -3.56
C GLU A 182 -6.20 2.82 -3.94
N GLY A 183 -7.32 2.88 -4.66
CA GLY A 183 -7.92 4.13 -5.12
C GLY A 183 -7.29 4.70 -6.40
N MET A 184 -6.17 4.13 -6.86
CA MET A 184 -5.77 4.23 -8.26
C MET A 184 -6.70 3.29 -9.05
N GLU A 185 -7.82 3.81 -9.55
CA GLU A 185 -8.45 3.14 -10.69
C GLU A 185 -7.35 2.95 -11.73
N GLU A 186 -7.23 1.77 -12.31
CA GLU A 186 -6.35 1.49 -13.43
C GLU A 186 -6.76 2.41 -14.60
N SER A 187 -6.30 3.65 -14.57
CA SER A 187 -6.31 4.48 -15.73
C SER A 187 -5.29 3.83 -16.66
N ARG A 188 -5.73 3.41 -17.85
CA ARG A 188 -4.79 3.03 -18.93
C ARG A 188 -3.81 4.17 -19.25
N TYR A 189 -4.12 5.38 -18.77
CA TYR A 189 -3.32 6.58 -18.90
C TYR A 189 -2.03 6.58 -18.06
N SER A 190 -2.06 6.03 -16.85
CA SER A 190 -0.87 5.89 -15.99
C SER A 190 -0.08 4.61 -16.21
N GLN A 191 -0.65 3.64 -16.93
CA GLN A 191 0.10 2.46 -17.36
C GLN A 191 1.15 2.86 -18.40
N LYS A 192 2.40 2.46 -18.16
CA LYS A 192 3.50 2.72 -19.10
C LYS A 192 3.21 2.05 -20.45
N MET A 193 3.04 2.87 -21.48
CA MET A 193 2.87 2.42 -22.86
C MET A 193 4.21 2.44 -23.62
N GLU A 194 4.30 1.71 -24.73
CA GLU A 194 5.54 1.63 -25.55
C GLU A 194 6.06 2.97 -26.05
N TRP A 195 5.17 3.96 -26.21
CA TRP A 195 5.50 5.31 -26.64
C TRP A 195 5.97 6.23 -25.51
N MET A 196 5.82 5.82 -24.25
CA MET A 196 6.22 6.59 -23.07
C MET A 196 7.66 6.30 -22.65
N SER A 197 8.39 7.34 -22.27
CA SER A 197 9.59 7.16 -21.44
C SER A 197 9.21 6.81 -19.99
N GLU A 198 10.17 6.32 -19.21
CA GLU A 198 9.94 6.00 -17.79
C GLU A 198 9.49 7.24 -17.01
N ASP A 199 10.21 8.36 -17.18
CA ASP A 199 9.89 9.60 -16.47
C ASP A 199 8.55 10.21 -16.96
N LEU A 200 8.11 9.95 -18.21
CA LEU A 200 6.79 10.37 -18.68
C LEU A 200 5.67 9.52 -18.06
N ALA A 201 5.88 8.21 -17.91
CA ALA A 201 4.93 7.34 -17.22
C ALA A 201 4.79 7.76 -15.74
N ILE A 202 5.91 8.04 -15.06
CA ILE A 202 5.92 8.58 -13.69
C ILE A 202 5.17 9.92 -13.62
N LEU A 203 5.29 10.78 -14.65
CA LEU A 203 4.59 12.06 -14.68
C LEU A 203 3.07 11.91 -14.83
N ASN A 204 2.62 10.96 -15.67
CA ASN A 204 1.20 10.63 -15.78
C ASN A 204 0.66 10.04 -14.46
N GLU A 205 1.43 9.18 -13.80
CA GLU A 205 1.09 8.64 -12.47
C GLU A 205 0.98 9.77 -11.42
N ALA A 206 1.89 10.74 -11.46
CA ALA A 206 1.82 11.90 -10.56
C ALA A 206 0.52 12.69 -10.75
N SER A 207 0.07 12.87 -12.00
CA SER A 207 -1.21 13.52 -12.29
C SER A 207 -2.39 12.77 -11.66
N ASP A 208 -2.44 11.45 -11.82
CA ASP A 208 -3.48 10.62 -11.19
C ASP A 208 -3.43 10.65 -9.67
N ARG A 209 -2.23 10.61 -9.09
CA ARG A 209 -2.03 10.59 -7.64
C ARG A 209 -2.41 11.89 -6.97
N PHE A 210 -1.95 13.01 -7.53
CA PHE A 210 -2.02 14.31 -6.86
C PHE A 210 -3.16 15.20 -7.33
N ILE A 211 -3.75 14.96 -8.51
CA ILE A 211 -4.72 15.87 -9.10
C ILE A 211 -6.14 15.28 -9.14
N LYS A 212 -6.27 13.95 -9.28
CA LYS A 212 -7.58 13.27 -9.44
C LYS A 212 -8.61 13.61 -8.36
N LYS A 213 -8.19 13.82 -7.12
CA LYS A 213 -9.08 14.08 -5.96
C LYS A 213 -8.93 15.48 -5.36
N GLU A 214 -8.04 16.32 -5.90
CA GLU A 214 -7.63 17.53 -5.21
C GLU A 214 -8.53 18.74 -5.56
N GLN A 215 -9.23 19.28 -4.57
CA GLN A 215 -9.97 20.54 -4.69
C GLN A 215 -9.15 21.71 -4.12
N ILE A 216 -8.21 22.20 -4.92
CA ILE A 216 -7.35 23.32 -4.53
C ILE A 216 -8.13 24.63 -4.64
N THR A 217 -8.22 25.38 -3.55
CA THR A 217 -8.98 26.65 -3.47
C THR A 217 -8.12 27.85 -3.09
N SER A 218 -6.84 27.66 -2.71
CA SER A 218 -5.93 28.74 -2.29
C SER A 218 -4.53 28.65 -2.91
N ILE A 219 -3.80 29.78 -2.88
CA ILE A 219 -2.42 29.90 -3.37
C ILE A 219 -1.45 29.10 -2.50
N ASP A 220 -1.67 29.05 -1.19
CA ASP A 220 -0.79 28.31 -0.28
C ASP A 220 -0.92 26.80 -0.46
N GLN A 221 -2.15 26.30 -0.67
CA GLN A 221 -2.38 24.90 -1.07
C GLN A 221 -1.71 24.56 -2.40
N LYS A 222 -1.71 25.48 -3.39
CA LYS A 222 -0.98 25.29 -4.65
C LYS A 222 0.53 25.14 -4.40
N LYS A 223 1.13 25.97 -3.54
CA LYS A 223 2.57 25.88 -3.22
C LYS A 223 2.90 24.57 -2.50
N GLU A 224 2.09 24.20 -1.51
CA GLU A 224 2.28 22.95 -0.76
C GLU A 224 2.18 21.72 -1.69
N LEU A 225 1.20 21.73 -2.60
CA LEU A 225 1.04 20.67 -3.58
C LEU A 225 2.25 20.56 -4.52
N ILE A 226 2.77 21.68 -5.01
CA ILE A 226 3.96 21.69 -5.87
C ILE A 226 5.15 21.07 -5.15
N GLU A 227 5.40 21.42 -3.90
CA GLU A 227 6.50 20.82 -3.13
C GLU A 227 6.28 19.31 -2.89
N LYS A 228 5.06 18.88 -2.55
CA LYS A 228 4.72 17.44 -2.43
C LYS A 228 4.99 16.68 -3.73
N ILE A 229 4.57 17.23 -4.87
CA ILE A 229 4.82 16.62 -6.19
C ILE A 229 6.33 16.55 -6.45
N LYS A 230 7.07 17.64 -6.22
CA LYS A 230 8.53 17.69 -6.44
C LYS A 230 9.28 16.66 -5.61
N ASP A 231 8.96 16.55 -4.32
CA ASP A 231 9.59 15.56 -3.44
C ASP A 231 9.29 14.13 -3.89
N TRP A 232 8.05 13.87 -4.32
CA TRP A 232 7.66 12.57 -4.87
C TRP A 232 8.38 12.22 -6.18
N LEU A 233 8.54 13.20 -7.08
CA LEU A 233 9.26 13.04 -8.35
C LEU A 233 10.76 12.86 -8.14
N LYS A 234 11.36 13.55 -7.16
CA LYS A 234 12.80 13.53 -6.87
C LYS A 234 13.35 12.13 -6.59
N SER A 235 12.56 11.26 -5.96
CA SER A 235 12.96 9.89 -5.67
C SER A 235 12.78 8.93 -6.86
N ARG A 236 12.02 9.33 -7.89
CA ARG A 236 11.58 8.46 -9.00
C ARG A 236 12.19 8.82 -10.35
N PHE A 237 12.37 10.10 -10.63
CA PHE A 237 12.92 10.57 -11.90
C PHE A 237 14.37 10.16 -12.09
N SER A 238 14.70 9.79 -13.33
CA SER A 238 16.05 9.47 -13.75
C SER A 238 16.96 10.70 -13.81
N LEU A 239 16.39 11.87 -14.12
CA LEU A 239 17.08 13.17 -14.18
C LEU A 239 16.69 14.04 -12.97
N ARG A 240 17.69 14.56 -12.25
CA ARG A 240 17.50 15.29 -10.97
C ARG A 240 17.80 16.79 -11.05
N GLY A 241 17.55 17.43 -12.18
CA GLY A 241 17.69 18.89 -12.30
C GLY A 241 16.60 19.62 -11.51
N GLY A 242 16.94 20.59 -10.67
CA GLY A 242 15.95 21.36 -9.89
C GLY A 242 14.88 22.00 -10.77
N ASP A 243 15.31 22.69 -11.83
CA ASP A 243 14.40 23.31 -12.82
C ASP A 243 13.53 22.26 -13.55
N LEU A 244 14.03 21.03 -13.75
CA LEU A 244 13.25 19.95 -14.37
C LEU A 244 12.11 19.47 -13.47
N LEU A 245 12.37 19.33 -12.16
CA LEU A 245 11.34 18.93 -11.19
C LEU A 245 10.27 20.01 -11.02
N ASP A 246 10.68 21.29 -11.00
CA ASP A 246 9.76 22.41 -10.96
C ASP A 246 8.84 22.42 -12.20
N GLN A 247 9.43 22.33 -13.40
CA GLN A 247 8.64 22.31 -14.64
C GLN A 247 7.76 21.05 -14.75
N ALA A 248 8.22 19.89 -14.27
CA ALA A 248 7.41 18.67 -14.24
C ALA A 248 6.20 18.80 -13.30
N ALA A 249 6.40 19.39 -12.11
CA ALA A 249 5.28 19.67 -11.20
C ALA A 249 4.28 20.65 -11.82
N TYR A 250 4.75 21.70 -12.48
CA TYR A 250 3.87 22.62 -13.20
C TYR A 250 3.12 21.95 -14.36
N ALA A 251 3.76 21.01 -15.05
CA ALA A 251 3.18 20.32 -16.20
C ALA A 251 1.86 19.60 -15.85
N ILE A 252 1.72 19.08 -14.63
CA ILE A 252 0.54 18.30 -14.23
C ILE A 252 -0.53 19.11 -13.52
N LEU A 253 -0.27 20.38 -13.18
CA LEU A 253 -1.25 21.21 -12.49
C LEU A 253 -2.47 21.45 -13.38
N PRO A 254 -3.69 21.47 -12.81
CA PRO A 254 -4.88 21.91 -13.50
C PRO A 254 -4.68 23.27 -14.16
N ASP A 255 -5.20 23.46 -15.37
CA ASP A 255 -5.07 24.70 -16.16
C ASP A 255 -5.31 25.97 -15.33
N ARG A 256 -6.35 25.95 -14.48
CA ARG A 256 -6.74 27.08 -13.60
C ARG A 256 -5.65 27.50 -12.60
N LEU A 257 -4.68 26.63 -12.32
CA LEU A 257 -3.60 26.84 -11.35
C LEU A 257 -2.26 27.10 -12.02
N TYR A 258 -2.16 26.93 -13.34
CA TYR A 258 -0.93 27.19 -14.08
C TYR A 258 -1.11 28.39 -15.00
N GLU A 259 -0.50 29.51 -14.62
CA GLU A 259 -0.63 30.81 -15.29
C GLU A 259 -0.11 30.81 -16.74
N TYR A 260 0.74 29.84 -17.08
CA TYR A 260 1.30 29.68 -18.42
C TYR A 260 0.73 28.47 -19.17
N THR A 261 -0.51 28.08 -18.84
CA THR A 261 -1.20 27.05 -19.60
C THR A 261 -1.37 27.52 -21.05
N PRO A 262 -1.12 26.65 -22.06
CA PRO A 262 -1.34 26.99 -23.46
C PRO A 262 -2.75 27.53 -23.71
N ILE A 263 -2.81 28.63 -24.45
CA ILE A 263 -4.06 29.28 -24.86
C ILE A 263 -4.78 28.40 -25.89
N GLU A 264 -4.02 27.86 -26.84
CA GLU A 264 -4.52 26.91 -27.82
C GLU A 264 -4.68 25.55 -27.14
N LYS A 265 -5.89 24.99 -27.20
CA LYS A 265 -6.19 23.68 -26.62
C LYS A 265 -6.22 22.63 -27.73
N PRO A 266 -5.84 21.38 -27.44
CA PRO A 266 -6.07 20.26 -28.36
C PRO A 266 -7.55 20.16 -28.71
N GLY A 267 -7.85 19.52 -29.84
CA GLY A 267 -9.23 19.26 -30.24
C GLY A 267 -10.00 18.49 -29.15
N ASN A 268 -11.31 18.74 -29.06
CA ASN A 268 -12.17 18.09 -28.04
C ASN A 268 -12.13 16.56 -28.09
N GLU A 269 -11.87 15.97 -29.26
CA GLU A 269 -11.70 14.52 -29.42
C GLU A 269 -10.45 14.03 -28.72
N THR A 270 -9.31 14.71 -28.91
CA THR A 270 -8.06 14.43 -28.22
C THR A 270 -8.23 14.54 -26.71
N ILE A 271 -8.88 15.61 -26.22
CA ILE A 271 -9.09 15.81 -24.77
C ILE A 271 -9.88 14.65 -24.15
N LYS A 272 -10.86 14.09 -24.86
CA LYS A 272 -11.67 12.95 -24.37
C LYS A 272 -10.89 11.64 -24.23
N GLU A 273 -9.73 11.51 -24.86
CA GLU A 273 -8.85 10.34 -24.69
C GLU A 273 -8.12 10.33 -23.35
N TYR A 274 -8.09 11.48 -22.66
CA TYR A 274 -7.37 11.67 -21.41
C TYR A 274 -8.32 11.78 -20.21
N PRO A 275 -7.87 11.43 -18.99
CA PRO A 275 -8.67 11.64 -17.79
C PRO A 275 -9.04 13.11 -17.61
N SER A 276 -10.22 13.36 -17.04
CA SER A 276 -10.76 14.72 -16.86
C SER A 276 -9.89 15.63 -16.00
N HIS A 277 -9.03 15.05 -15.16
CA HIS A 277 -8.09 15.78 -14.30
C HIS A 277 -6.72 16.03 -14.96
N ALA A 278 -6.44 15.48 -16.14
CA ALA A 278 -5.19 15.72 -16.85
C ALA A 278 -5.14 17.18 -17.34
N SER A 279 -4.04 17.86 -17.07
CA SER A 279 -3.83 19.23 -17.52
C SER A 279 -3.64 19.29 -19.04
N ILE A 280 -3.95 20.45 -19.66
CA ILE A 280 -3.70 20.63 -21.10
C ILE A 280 -2.21 20.52 -21.42
N SER A 281 -1.34 21.02 -20.53
CA SER A 281 0.11 20.91 -20.70
C SER A 281 0.56 19.44 -20.75
N LEU A 282 0.06 18.59 -19.85
CA LEU A 282 0.41 17.18 -19.82
C LEU A 282 -0.17 16.41 -21.02
N ILE A 283 -1.39 16.77 -21.47
CA ILE A 283 -1.98 16.23 -22.69
C ILE A 283 -1.08 16.51 -23.90
N MET A 284 -0.64 17.76 -24.07
CA MET A 284 0.24 18.15 -25.18
C MET A 284 1.59 17.44 -25.15
N ILE A 285 2.18 17.26 -23.96
CA ILE A 285 3.42 16.50 -23.78
C ILE A 285 3.23 15.04 -24.22
N ASN A 286 2.11 14.43 -23.85
CA ASN A 286 1.78 13.05 -24.25
C ASN A 286 1.53 12.93 -25.75
N GLU A 287 0.79 13.85 -26.37
CA GLU A 287 0.56 13.87 -27.81
C GLU A 287 1.86 14.06 -28.61
N ALA A 288 2.74 14.95 -28.16
CA ALA A 288 4.06 15.09 -28.76
C ALA A 288 4.89 13.79 -28.65
N ALA A 289 4.86 13.12 -27.49
CA ALA A 289 5.53 11.83 -27.31
C ALA A 289 4.99 10.76 -28.27
N LYS A 290 3.67 10.63 -28.39
CA LYS A 290 3.01 9.72 -29.35
C LYS A 290 3.43 10.03 -30.79
N LEU A 291 3.40 11.31 -31.19
CA LEU A 291 3.78 11.75 -32.53
C LEU A 291 5.20 11.33 -32.88
N PHE A 292 6.17 11.67 -32.02
CA PHE A 292 7.58 11.38 -32.24
C PHE A 292 7.89 9.89 -32.17
N TRP A 293 7.19 9.14 -31.32
CA TRP A 293 7.28 7.69 -31.31
C TRP A 293 6.78 7.09 -32.63
N LYS A 294 5.60 7.50 -33.12
CA LYS A 294 5.04 7.01 -34.39
C LYS A 294 5.97 7.30 -35.57
N GLN A 295 6.52 8.51 -35.65
CA GLN A 295 7.53 8.88 -36.65
C GLN A 295 8.79 7.99 -36.58
N SER A 296 9.21 7.60 -35.37
CA SER A 296 10.35 6.69 -35.20
C SER A 296 10.07 5.27 -35.71
N GLN A 297 8.83 4.79 -35.60
CA GLN A 297 8.42 3.46 -36.08
C GLN A 297 8.26 3.41 -37.61
N GLU A 298 7.76 4.48 -38.21
CA GLU A 298 7.54 4.57 -39.66
C GLU A 298 8.84 4.81 -40.45
N SER A 299 9.91 5.21 -39.78
CA SER A 299 11.21 5.48 -40.39
C SER A 299 12.02 4.20 -40.70
N THR A 300 12.54 4.08 -41.92
CA THR A 300 13.36 2.93 -42.37
C THR A 300 14.72 2.83 -41.66
N LYS A 301 15.17 3.91 -41.01
CA LYS A 301 16.31 3.95 -40.09
C LYS A 301 15.79 4.46 -38.77
N LYS A 302 16.07 3.77 -37.64
CA LYS A 302 15.69 4.18 -36.27
C LYS A 302 15.89 5.69 -36.07
N TYR A 303 14.83 6.46 -36.30
CA TYR A 303 14.86 7.91 -36.19
C TYR A 303 14.60 8.27 -34.73
N HIS A 304 15.61 8.81 -34.07
CA HIS A 304 15.45 9.36 -32.73
C HIS A 304 15.42 10.88 -32.86
N PRO A 305 14.27 11.53 -32.61
CA PRO A 305 14.18 12.97 -32.72
C PRO A 305 15.14 13.61 -31.72
N LYS A 306 15.87 14.63 -32.19
CA LYS A 306 16.74 15.42 -31.32
C LYS A 306 15.87 16.16 -30.31
N LYS A 307 16.36 16.29 -29.08
CA LYS A 307 15.70 17.07 -28.01
C LYS A 307 15.25 18.45 -28.48
N GLU A 308 16.07 19.11 -29.30
CA GLU A 308 15.77 20.42 -29.88
C GLU A 308 14.53 20.40 -30.81
N THR A 309 14.36 19.34 -31.60
CA THR A 309 13.19 19.16 -32.47
C THR A 309 11.91 19.00 -31.64
N ILE A 310 11.97 18.21 -30.57
CA ILE A 310 10.83 18.01 -29.66
C ILE A 310 10.48 19.32 -28.97
N LYS A 311 11.50 20.03 -28.45
CA LYS A 311 11.33 21.34 -27.80
C LYS A 311 10.67 22.35 -28.73
N ASN A 312 11.16 22.48 -29.96
CA ASN A 312 10.60 23.45 -30.92
C ASN A 312 9.15 23.10 -31.26
N HIS A 313 8.82 21.83 -31.47
CA HIS A 313 7.42 21.42 -31.67
C HIS A 313 6.54 21.81 -30.47
N LEU A 314 7.00 21.53 -29.25
CA LEU A 314 6.27 21.88 -28.03
C LEU A 314 6.09 23.40 -27.82
N CYS A 315 7.05 24.21 -28.26
CA CYS A 315 6.92 25.68 -28.21
C CYS A 315 6.01 26.19 -29.32
N ASP A 316 6.31 25.82 -30.56
CA ASP A 316 5.78 26.47 -31.76
C ASP A 316 4.38 25.95 -32.11
N GLU A 317 4.15 24.65 -31.92
CA GLU A 317 2.89 23.99 -32.29
C GLU A 317 1.99 23.73 -31.08
N CYS A 318 2.56 23.59 -29.87
CA CYS A 318 1.79 23.36 -28.64
C CYS A 318 1.72 24.59 -27.71
N GLY A 319 2.44 25.67 -28.01
CA GLY A 319 2.37 26.92 -27.22
C GLY A 319 2.92 26.78 -25.79
N LEU A 320 3.74 25.78 -25.48
CA LEU A 320 4.37 25.66 -24.15
C LEU A 320 5.46 26.71 -23.97
N THR A 321 5.68 27.13 -22.73
CA THR A 321 6.81 28.00 -22.41
C THR A 321 8.13 27.30 -22.72
N VAL A 322 9.16 28.07 -23.08
CA VAL A 322 10.48 27.52 -23.40
C VAL A 322 11.02 26.64 -22.26
N LYS A 323 10.83 27.04 -20.99
CA LYS A 323 11.28 26.25 -19.84
C LYS A 323 10.57 24.90 -19.76
N LEU A 324 9.23 24.91 -19.85
CA LEU A 324 8.43 23.70 -19.80
C LEU A 324 8.72 22.79 -21.00
N ALA A 325 8.84 23.35 -22.21
CA ALA A 325 9.19 22.62 -23.42
C ALA A 325 10.59 21.97 -23.33
N VAL A 326 11.58 22.63 -22.73
CA VAL A 326 12.92 22.06 -22.49
C VAL A 326 12.85 20.89 -21.52
N ALA A 327 12.10 21.01 -20.43
CA ALA A 327 11.92 19.95 -19.45
C ALA A 327 11.19 18.75 -20.07
N ALA A 328 10.05 19.00 -20.73
CA ALA A 328 9.27 17.99 -21.44
C ALA A 328 10.08 17.27 -22.52
N ALA A 329 10.83 18.00 -23.35
CA ALA A 329 11.70 17.40 -24.35
C ALA A 329 12.79 16.52 -23.72
N SER A 330 13.28 16.87 -22.53
CA SER A 330 14.21 16.01 -21.76
C SER A 330 13.53 14.70 -21.38
N ILE A 331 12.33 14.80 -20.80
CA ILE A 331 11.53 13.64 -20.34
C ILE A 331 11.19 12.72 -21.51
N ILE A 332 10.68 13.25 -22.63
CA ILE A 332 10.30 12.47 -23.82
C ILE A 332 11.52 11.80 -24.46
N SER A 333 12.67 12.49 -24.50
CA SER A 333 13.88 11.96 -25.16
C SER A 333 14.57 10.81 -24.42
N LEU A 334 14.15 10.51 -23.19
CA LEU A 334 14.71 9.41 -22.42
C LEU A 334 14.34 8.07 -23.03
N LYS A 335 15.35 7.23 -23.26
CA LYS A 335 15.13 5.88 -23.78
C LYS A 335 14.42 5.02 -22.72
N PRO A 336 13.51 4.12 -23.13
CA PRO A 336 13.02 3.08 -22.25
C PRO A 336 14.22 2.25 -21.76
N ARG A 337 14.37 2.11 -20.44
CA ARG A 337 15.27 1.08 -19.91
C ARG A 337 14.69 -0.28 -20.31
N LYS A 338 15.51 -1.10 -20.95
CA LYS A 338 15.16 -2.49 -21.30
C LYS A 338 15.01 -3.35 -20.06
#